data_AF-A0A2M8FFA8-F1
#
_entry.id   AF-A0A2M8FFA8-F1
#
_cell.length_a   1.000
_cell.length_b   1.000
_cell.length_c   1.000
_cell.angle_alpha   90.00
_cell.angle_beta   90.00
_cell.angle_gamma   90.00
#
_symmetry.space_group_name_H-M   'P 1'
#
loop_
_entity.id
_entity.type
_entity.pdbx_description
1 polymer ?
#
loop_
_entity_poly.entity_id
_entity_poly.type
_entity_poly.pdbx_seq_one_letter_code
_entity_poly.pdbx_strand_id
1 'polypeptide(L)' 'MNFFKDTTFTWLQIGAFKLATIFLGIVIGAYWSEIFMPYLTLLLVVAMISGLYIGMVWFRQR' A
#
# COMPACT_ATOMS: atom_id res chain seq x y z
N MET A 1 5.42 -22.08 5.53
CA MET A 1 5.10 -20.76 4.94
C MET A 1 5.88 -20.66 3.65
N ASN A 2 5.21 -20.74 2.50
CA ASN A 2 5.91 -20.69 1.22
C ASN A 2 5.85 -19.25 0.72
N PHE A 3 6.99 -18.55 0.72
CA PHE A 3 7.08 -17.15 0.31
C PHE A 3 6.91 -16.95 -1.20
N PHE A 4 7.05 -18.04 -1.99
CA PHE A 4 6.97 -18.06 -3.45
C PHE A 4 5.75 -18.85 -3.95
N LYS A 5 4.60 -18.74 -3.28
CA LYS A 5 3.35 -19.33 -3.77
C LYS A 5 2.62 -18.34 -4.66
N ASP A 6 2.13 -18.81 -5.81
CA ASP A 6 1.28 -18.02 -6.69
C ASP A 6 -0.08 -17.75 -6.01
N THR A 7 -0.24 -16.55 -5.47
CA THR A 7 -1.50 -16.06 -4.92
C THR A 7 -2.20 -15.18 -5.95
N THR A 8 -3.42 -15.56 -6.34
CA THR A 8 -4.25 -14.79 -7.25
C THR A 8 -4.98 -13.70 -6.46
N PHE A 9 -4.51 -12.45 -6.55
CA PHE A 9 -5.23 -11.33 -5.95
C PHE A 9 -6.49 -11.01 -6.74
N THR A 10 -7.58 -10.71 -6.03
CA THR A 10 -8.80 -10.19 -6.68
C THR A 10 -8.59 -8.76 -7.15
N TRP A 11 -9.42 -8.29 -8.10
CA TRP A 11 -9.30 -6.96 -8.72
C TRP A 11 -9.24 -5.81 -7.71
N LEU A 12 -9.96 -5.91 -6.59
CA LEU A 12 -9.93 -4.92 -5.51
C LEU A 12 -8.63 -4.98 -4.68
N GLN A 13 -8.06 -6.17 -4.50
CA GLN A 13 -6.81 -6.34 -3.74
C GLN A 13 -5.59 -5.82 -4.51
N ILE A 14 -5.54 -6.06 -5.83
CA ILE A 14 -4.49 -5.49 -6.68
C ILE A 14 -4.66 -3.96 -6.83
N GLY A 15 -5.90 -3.47 -6.83
CA GLY A 15 -6.22 -2.04 -6.80
C GLY A 15 -5.73 -1.35 -5.52
N ALA A 16 -5.99 -1.95 -4.36
CA ALA A 16 -5.48 -1.48 -3.07
C ALA A 16 -3.94 -1.48 -3.03
N PHE A 17 -3.30 -2.51 -3.61
CA PHE A 17 -1.85 -2.62 -3.69
C PHE A 17 -1.24 -1.52 -4.54
N LYS A 18 -1.81 -1.26 -5.73
CA LYS A 18 -1.38 -0.15 -6.58
C LYS A 18 -1.48 1.20 -5.87
N LEU A 19 -2.59 1.45 -5.18
CA LEU A 19 -2.78 2.69 -4.41
C LEU A 19 -1.72 2.82 -3.30
N ALA A 20 -1.48 1.75 -2.52
CA ALA A 20 -0.46 1.74 -1.48
C ALA A 20 0.93 2.06 -2.03
N THR A 21 1.31 1.48 -3.17
CA THR A 21 2.61 1.72 -3.81
C THR A 21 2.73 3.14 -4.37
N ILE A 22 1.66 3.71 -4.91
CA ILE A 22 1.64 5.11 -5.37
C ILE A 22 1.81 6.06 -4.18
N PHE A 23 1.07 5.84 -3.09
CA PHE A 23 1.18 6.66 -1.89
C PHE A 23 2.55 6.55 -1.24
N LEU A 24 3.15 5.35 -1.19
CA LEU A 24 4.54 5.16 -0.76
C LEU A 24 5.53 5.87 -1.69
N GLY A 25 5.31 5.81 -3.01
CA GLY A 25 6.12 6.53 -3.99
C GLY A 25 6.07 8.04 -3.82
N ILE A 26 4.91 8.61 -3.46
CA ILE A 26 4.76 10.04 -3.16
C ILE A 26 5.49 10.41 -1.86
N VAL A 27 5.40 9.57 -0.84
CA VAL A 27 6.11 9.77 0.44
C VAL A 27 7.63 9.68 0.26
N ILE A 28 8.13 8.73 -0.54
CA ILE A 28 9.55 8.54 -0.83
C ILE A 28 10.06 9.59 -1.84
N GLY A 29 9.21 10.04 -2.77
CA GLY A 29 9.47 11.08 -3.76
C GLY A 29 9.58 12.49 -3.19
N ALA A 30 10.11 12.62 -1.97
CA ALA A 30 10.26 13.82 -1.14
C ALA A 30 11.15 14.94 -1.73
N TYR A 31 11.28 15.02 -3.06
CA TYR A 31 11.73 16.21 -3.76
C TYR A 31 10.64 17.31 -3.85
N TRP A 32 9.37 16.98 -3.53
CA TRP A 32 8.22 17.91 -3.53
C TRP A 32 7.60 18.07 -2.13
N SER A 33 8.45 18.12 -1.10
CA SER A 33 8.03 18.15 0.31
C SER A 33 7.08 19.30 0.65
N GLU A 34 7.18 20.46 -0.01
CA GLU A 34 6.33 21.64 0.26
C GLU A 34 4.84 21.41 -0.05
N ILE A 35 4.52 20.62 -1.09
CA ILE A 35 3.13 20.38 -1.52
C ILE A 35 2.49 19.24 -0.73
N PHE A 36 3.29 18.25 -0.34
CA PHE A 36 2.80 17.05 0.33
C PHE A 36 2.94 17.09 1.86
N MET A 37 3.69 18.04 2.43
CA MET A 37 3.79 18.29 3.89
C MET A 37 2.44 18.31 4.63
N PRO A 38 1.41 19.05 4.18
CA PRO A 38 0.12 19.07 4.89
C PRO A 38 -0.68 17.77 4.75
N TYR A 39 -0.44 16.97 3.71
CA TYR A 39 -1.16 15.71 3.46
C TYR A 39 -0.37 14.47 3.85
N LEU A 40 0.87 14.63 4.32
CA LEU A 40 1.81 13.55 4.61
C LEU A 40 1.23 12.56 5.61
N THR A 41 0.62 13.06 6.68
CA THR A 41 -0.04 12.25 7.71
C THR A 41 -1.20 11.43 7.14
N LEU A 42 -2.02 12.05 6.27
CA LEU A 42 -3.16 11.38 5.64
C LEU A 42 -2.71 10.32 4.64
N LEU A 43 -1.69 10.62 3.83
CA LEU A 43 -1.07 9.65 2.92
C LEU A 43 -0.47 8.46 3.66
N LEU A 44 0.22 8.71 4.77
CA LEU A 44 0.79 7.64 5.62
C LEU A 44 -0.31 6.75 6.20
N VAL A 45 -1.39 7.34 6.72
CA VAL A 45 -2.52 6.58 7.27
C VAL A 45 -3.17 5.71 6.19
N VAL A 46 -3.40 6.25 4.99
CA VAL A 46 -4.00 5.49 3.88
C VAL A 46 -3.06 4.37 3.42
N ALA A 47 -1.76 4.65 3.28
CA ALA A 47 -0.76 3.64 2.93
C ALA A 47 -0.69 2.53 3.99
N MET A 48 -0.74 2.87 5.27
CA MET A 48 -0.69 1.93 6.38
C MET A 48 -1.96 1.06 6.44
N ILE A 49 -3.16 1.65 6.29
CA ILE A 49 -4.42 0.89 6.27
C ILE A 49 -4.47 -0.03 5.05
N SER A 50 -4.10 0.46 3.86
CA SER A 50 -4.09 -0.35 2.65
C SER A 50 -3.07 -1.49 2.74
N GLY A 51 -1.87 -1.20 3.25
CA GLY A 51 -0.82 -2.20 3.48
C GLY A 51 -1.24 -3.28 4.48
N LEU A 52 -1.85 -2.89 5.61
CA LEU A 52 -2.38 -3.83 6.60
C LEU A 52 -3.51 -4.69 6.02
N TYR A 53 -4.41 -4.11 5.22
CA TYR A 53 -5.49 -4.85 4.57
C TYR A 53 -4.94 -5.92 3.63
N ILE A 54 -3.97 -5.58 2.77
CA ILE A 54 -3.34 -6.53 1.84
C ILE A 54 -2.54 -7.58 2.59
N GLY A 55 -1.82 -7.20 3.64
CA GLY A 55 -1.09 -8.12 4.51
C GLY A 55 -2.02 -9.14 5.17
N MET A 56 -3.17 -8.70 5.68
CA MET A 56 -4.21 -9.57 6.23
C MET A 56 -4.84 -10.46 5.17
N VAL A 57 -5.15 -9.93 3.99
CA VAL A 57 -5.67 -10.70 2.85
C VAL A 57 -4.67 -11.79 2.47
N TRP A 58 -3.38 -11.45 2.33
CA TRP A 58 -2.32 -12.40 2.00
C TRP A 58 -2.17 -13.49 3.07
N PHE A 59 -2.28 -13.11 4.36
CA PHE A 59 -2.28 -14.07 5.46
C PHE A 59 -3.50 -14.99 5.46
N ARG A 60 -4.66 -14.48 5.04
CA ARG A 60 -5.93 -15.20 4.97
C ARG A 60 -6.07 -16.05 3.71
N GLN A 61 -5.30 -15.76 2.67
CA GLN A 61 -5.26 -16.52 1.42
C GLN A 61 -4.38 -17.79 1.51
N ARG A 62 -4.14 -18.26 2.74
CA ARG A 62 -3.52 -19.56 3.05
C ARG A 62 -4.44 -20.73 2.75
#